data_AF-A0A8S4PEY9-F1
#
_entry.id   AF-A0A8S4PEY9-F1
#
_cell.length_a   1.000
_cell.length_b   1.000
_cell.length_c   1.000
_cell.angle_alpha   90.00
_cell.angle_beta   90.00
_cell.angle_gamma   90.00
#
_symmetry.space_group_name_H-M   'P 1'
#
loop_
_entity.id
_entity.type
_entity.pdbx_description
1 polymer ?
#
loop_
_entity_poly.entity_id
_entity_poly.type
_entity_poly.pdbx_seq_one_letter_code
_entity_poly.pdbx_strand_id
1 'polypeptide(L)'
;QGTTSGQGTTSITTGPSTTTGPSTTTITTIAGSVPCESLKLSGLSRSSNQLYRTGIFKLQSNFWNERPVYKHLWDLEFLFYEDGAWLIGSTIGETQSGIRVISSALEPQDVMEVWDSWDGSAWVAEPSLIASCSAICDTIWLSGVSWNGPHAYLLGAYSISNNDSNGAPIYKKQDGANSSEITIRMSDGNKWSIKTENETLTTEFTTAITNPVEINNTWTVSSGTIVLDCYFGQEGIGSEVLLDGSSIQRKRQGIFSLYGPLLNGRPVYIHERGDTFLDYIIMDKQRRFWLVSDNINSSSGGIRVYDSALSADGITRTWETYDSQDGWVKETKMGAACITNNTVPSETLYMGGVVTSSTPQTQRLGFYTKHRDYHNSRPVYIHESGKYALYYLLSRGYWGIVKATGTASLYMAIYSASLLPQEITVPLYGWVSGWTLMDNITMSSYTNTGDESCRKLNLSGMKRDSLNGLYENNDQDVGKRPSYKHSDGPYNLYFRQSHAQWVIGQDPIQSSFYAYTFNPAVDPTDINTNIWRRWDGSDWIDQPDVVWSCQDDVTVS
;
A
#
# COMPACT_ATOMS: atom_id res chain seq x y z
N GLN A 1 -39.40 -60.59 -43.38
CA GLN A 1 -39.05 -61.61 -42.38
C GLN A 1 -38.41 -60.86 -41.21
N GLY A 2 -38.93 -60.72 -40.01
CA GLY A 2 -40.16 -61.13 -39.35
C GLY A 2 -40.00 -60.74 -37.88
N THR A 3 -40.85 -59.83 -37.40
CA THR A 3 -41.63 -59.92 -36.15
C THR A 3 -40.86 -60.15 -34.84
N THR A 4 -40.94 -59.21 -33.88
CA THR A 4 -42.00 -59.31 -32.86
C THR A 4 -42.63 -57.99 -32.45
N SER A 5 -43.95 -58.08 -32.32
CA SER A 5 -44.94 -57.08 -31.96
C SER A 5 -45.17 -57.00 -30.44
N GLY A 6 -45.54 -55.82 -29.96
CA GLY A 6 -46.22 -55.62 -28.69
C GLY A 6 -47.06 -54.35 -28.74
N GLN A 7 -48.28 -54.45 -29.26
CA GLN A 7 -49.33 -53.43 -29.14
C GLN A 7 -49.97 -53.52 -27.75
N GLY A 8 -50.22 -52.38 -27.13
CA GLY A 8 -50.97 -52.26 -25.88
C GLY A 8 -51.57 -50.88 -25.70
N THR A 9 -52.72 -50.67 -26.33
CA THR A 9 -53.86 -49.83 -25.90
C THR A 9 -53.63 -48.43 -25.30
N THR A 10 -54.05 -47.45 -26.10
CA THR A 10 -54.39 -46.08 -25.77
C THR A 10 -55.58 -46.01 -24.79
N SER A 11 -55.47 -45.22 -23.73
CA SER A 11 -56.61 -44.70 -22.97
C SER A 11 -56.37 -43.20 -22.75
N ILE A 12 -57.22 -42.40 -23.39
CA ILE A 12 -57.21 -40.94 -23.32
C ILE A 12 -58.03 -40.54 -22.09
N THR A 13 -57.36 -39.96 -21.10
CA THR A 13 -58.02 -39.24 -20.00
C THR A 13 -57.61 -37.78 -20.10
N THR A 14 -58.56 -36.94 -20.51
CA THR A 14 -58.44 -35.48 -20.55
C THR A 14 -58.39 -34.92 -19.13
N GLY A 15 -57.23 -34.37 -18.73
CA GLY A 15 -57.03 -33.56 -17.52
C GLY A 15 -56.47 -32.18 -17.89
N PRO A 16 -56.68 -31.16 -17.05
CA PRO A 16 -56.72 -29.77 -17.47
C PRO A 16 -55.33 -29.18 -17.79
N SER A 17 -55.33 -28.34 -18.81
CA SER A 17 -54.20 -27.56 -19.32
C SER A 17 -53.60 -26.66 -18.22
N THR A 18 -52.42 -27.02 -17.73
CA THR A 18 -51.51 -26.10 -17.03
C THR A 18 -50.52 -25.54 -18.02
N THR A 19 -50.71 -24.26 -18.35
CA THR A 19 -49.76 -23.39 -19.06
C THR A 19 -48.42 -23.38 -18.33
N THR A 20 -47.41 -24.05 -18.90
CA THR A 20 -46.01 -23.82 -18.55
C THR A 20 -45.57 -22.49 -19.16
N GLY A 21 -45.42 -21.48 -18.31
CA GLY A 21 -44.66 -20.28 -18.63
C GLY A 21 -43.18 -20.61 -18.86
N PRO A 22 -42.42 -19.72 -19.51
CA PRO A 22 -40.99 -19.94 -19.72
C PRO A 22 -40.29 -20.09 -18.37
N SER A 23 -39.69 -21.24 -18.13
CA SER A 23 -38.75 -21.43 -17.02
C SER A 23 -37.55 -20.52 -17.27
N THR A 24 -37.55 -19.36 -16.64
CA THR A 24 -36.34 -18.55 -16.48
C THR A 24 -35.41 -19.35 -15.56
N THR A 25 -34.42 -20.00 -16.15
CA THR A 25 -33.31 -20.58 -15.41
C THR A 25 -32.52 -19.43 -14.80
N THR A 26 -32.83 -19.08 -13.55
CA THR A 26 -31.99 -18.22 -12.74
C THR A 26 -30.69 -18.97 -12.49
N ILE A 27 -29.64 -18.64 -13.25
CA ILE A 27 -28.28 -19.07 -12.95
C ILE A 27 -27.92 -18.40 -11.65
N THR A 28 -27.99 -19.14 -10.55
CA THR A 28 -27.43 -18.71 -9.27
C THR A 28 -25.92 -18.67 -9.46
N THR A 29 -25.37 -17.49 -9.69
CA THR A 29 -23.93 -17.25 -9.68
C THR A 29 -23.45 -17.57 -8.26
N ILE A 30 -22.92 -18.77 -8.06
CA ILE A 30 -22.11 -19.07 -6.88
C ILE A 30 -21.01 -18.02 -6.92
N ALA A 31 -20.77 -17.31 -5.81
CA ALA A 31 -19.70 -16.33 -5.66
C ALA A 31 -18.35 -17.05 -5.78
N GLY A 32 -17.97 -17.39 -7.02
CA GLY A 32 -16.62 -17.79 -7.37
C GLY A 32 -15.72 -16.58 -7.16
N SER A 33 -14.48 -16.86 -6.77
CA SER A 33 -13.40 -15.89 -6.86
C SER A 33 -13.36 -15.30 -8.28
N VAL A 34 -12.94 -14.05 -8.38
CA VAL A 34 -12.79 -13.37 -9.66
C VAL A 34 -11.50 -13.89 -10.30
N PRO A 35 -11.52 -14.37 -11.56
CA PRO A 35 -10.31 -14.84 -12.22
C PRO A 35 -9.26 -13.75 -12.24
N CYS A 36 -8.04 -14.11 -11.87
CA CYS A 36 -6.94 -13.16 -11.92
C CYS A 36 -6.71 -12.68 -13.35
N GLU A 37 -6.48 -11.37 -13.54
CA GLU A 37 -6.20 -10.80 -14.86
C GLU A 37 -4.90 -11.38 -15.45
N SER A 38 -3.97 -11.75 -14.59
CA SER A 38 -2.75 -12.45 -14.94
C SER A 38 -2.37 -13.47 -13.87
N LEU A 39 -1.79 -14.56 -14.35
CA LEU A 39 -1.42 -15.72 -13.56
C LEU A 39 0.03 -16.09 -13.84
N LYS A 40 0.82 -16.27 -12.81
CA LYS A 40 2.20 -16.74 -12.91
C LYS A 40 2.26 -18.21 -12.53
N LEU A 41 2.77 -19.04 -13.42
CA LEU A 41 3.21 -20.39 -13.11
C LEU A 41 4.71 -20.37 -12.82
N SER A 42 5.08 -20.57 -11.56
CA SER A 42 6.46 -20.49 -11.11
C SER A 42 6.91 -21.77 -10.41
N GLY A 43 8.20 -22.08 -10.50
CA GLY A 43 8.79 -23.30 -9.93
C GLY A 43 9.92 -23.83 -10.80
N LEU A 44 10.65 -24.82 -10.30
CA LEU A 44 11.65 -25.55 -11.06
C LEU A 44 10.99 -26.75 -11.72
N SER A 45 10.75 -26.69 -13.03
CA SER A 45 10.43 -27.91 -13.78
C SER A 45 11.69 -28.75 -13.94
N ARG A 46 11.63 -30.01 -13.53
CA ARG A 46 12.69 -31.00 -13.72
C ARG A 46 12.83 -31.42 -15.18
N SER A 47 11.75 -31.29 -15.95
CA SER A 47 11.75 -31.52 -17.39
C SER A 47 12.28 -30.29 -18.12
N SER A 48 13.56 -30.28 -18.45
CA SER A 48 14.19 -29.17 -19.20
C SER A 48 13.45 -28.81 -20.49
N ASN A 49 12.74 -29.77 -21.08
CA ASN A 49 11.96 -29.61 -22.31
C ASN A 49 10.63 -28.85 -22.12
N GLN A 50 10.21 -28.54 -20.89
CA GLN A 50 8.93 -27.84 -20.62
C GLN A 50 9.11 -26.48 -19.94
N LEU A 51 10.36 -26.04 -19.71
CA LEU A 51 10.64 -24.77 -19.04
C LEU A 51 10.00 -23.55 -19.72
N TYR A 52 9.89 -23.57 -21.05
CA TYR A 52 9.27 -22.49 -21.82
C TYR A 52 7.75 -22.34 -21.60
N ARG A 53 7.10 -23.36 -21.01
CA ARG A 53 5.66 -23.36 -20.67
C ARG A 53 5.38 -22.80 -19.27
N THR A 54 6.42 -22.42 -18.53
CA THR A 54 6.29 -21.70 -17.25
C THR A 54 6.47 -20.21 -17.48
N GLY A 55 5.89 -19.37 -16.63
CA GLY A 55 5.93 -17.92 -16.81
C GLY A 55 4.60 -17.26 -16.51
N ILE A 56 4.32 -16.15 -17.19
CA ILE A 56 3.14 -15.33 -16.96
C ILE A 56 2.13 -15.60 -18.07
N PHE A 57 0.89 -15.81 -17.67
CA PHE A 57 -0.26 -16.00 -18.54
C PHE A 57 -1.27 -14.88 -18.32
N LYS A 58 -1.81 -14.32 -19.40
CA LYS A 58 -2.82 -13.27 -19.38
C LYS A 58 -4.21 -13.85 -19.63
N LEU A 59 -5.16 -13.49 -18.78
CA LEU A 59 -6.57 -13.88 -18.92
C LEU A 59 -7.07 -13.45 -20.31
N GLN A 60 -7.73 -14.37 -21.01
CA GLN A 60 -8.39 -14.11 -22.28
C GLN A 60 -9.87 -13.80 -22.03
N SER A 61 -10.52 -13.12 -22.97
CA SER A 61 -11.97 -12.85 -22.89
C SER A 61 -12.84 -14.11 -22.98
N ASN A 62 -12.25 -15.24 -23.39
CA ASN A 62 -12.96 -16.47 -23.66
C ASN A 62 -12.87 -17.42 -22.45
N PHE A 63 -13.98 -18.09 -22.18
CA PHE A 63 -14.06 -19.22 -21.25
C PHE A 63 -14.10 -20.53 -22.05
N TRP A 64 -13.53 -21.57 -21.47
CA TRP A 64 -13.59 -22.92 -22.02
C TRP A 64 -13.99 -23.88 -20.90
N ASN A 65 -15.00 -24.72 -21.14
CA ASN A 65 -15.61 -25.57 -20.12
C ASN A 65 -15.97 -24.79 -18.82
N GLU A 66 -16.62 -23.64 -18.98
CA GLU A 66 -17.05 -22.73 -17.90
C GLU A 66 -15.92 -22.16 -17.04
N ARG A 67 -14.66 -22.24 -17.51
CA ARG A 67 -13.46 -21.84 -16.78
C ARG A 67 -12.61 -20.85 -17.56
N PRO A 68 -11.84 -19.98 -16.88
CA PRO A 68 -11.02 -18.98 -17.54
C PRO A 68 -9.93 -19.65 -18.39
N VAL A 69 -9.66 -19.05 -19.56
CA VAL A 69 -8.51 -19.41 -20.39
C VAL A 69 -7.46 -18.32 -20.26
N TYR A 70 -6.20 -18.73 -20.12
CA TYR A 70 -5.08 -17.80 -20.10
C TYR A 70 -4.13 -18.08 -21.27
N LYS A 71 -3.58 -17.04 -21.88
CA LYS A 71 -2.57 -17.14 -22.94
C LYS A 71 -1.20 -16.78 -22.37
N HIS A 72 -0.19 -17.60 -22.65
CA HIS A 72 1.17 -17.33 -22.22
C HIS A 72 1.70 -16.02 -22.86
N LEU A 73 2.40 -15.17 -22.09
CA LEU A 73 2.87 -13.87 -22.59
C LEU A 73 3.99 -13.97 -23.64
N TRP A 74 4.67 -15.11 -23.73
CA TRP A 74 5.86 -15.24 -24.59
C TRP A 74 5.81 -16.41 -25.57
N ASP A 75 4.71 -17.15 -25.59
CA ASP A 75 4.57 -18.32 -26.45
C ASP A 75 3.13 -18.48 -26.96
N LEU A 76 2.91 -19.44 -27.84
CA LEU A 76 1.60 -19.81 -28.38
C LEU A 76 0.82 -20.75 -27.46
N GLU A 77 1.25 -20.89 -26.22
CA GLU A 77 0.68 -21.81 -25.23
C GLU A 77 -0.48 -21.17 -24.48
N PHE A 78 -1.47 -22.00 -24.15
CA PHE A 78 -2.64 -21.63 -23.38
C PHE A 78 -2.76 -22.50 -22.14
N LEU A 79 -3.16 -21.90 -21.03
CA LEU A 79 -3.62 -22.58 -19.83
C LEU A 79 -5.15 -22.63 -19.85
N PHE A 80 -5.72 -23.83 -19.92
CA PHE A 80 -7.16 -24.05 -20.02
C PHE A 80 -7.58 -25.37 -19.33
N TYR A 81 -8.88 -25.58 -19.16
CA TYR A 81 -9.42 -26.76 -18.49
C TYR A 81 -10.07 -27.74 -19.47
N GLU A 82 -9.62 -28.99 -19.50
CA GLU A 82 -10.15 -30.05 -20.36
C GLU A 82 -10.09 -31.40 -19.64
N ASP A 83 -11.13 -32.23 -19.81
CA ASP A 83 -11.18 -33.62 -19.29
C ASP A 83 -10.78 -33.79 -17.81
N GLY A 84 -11.20 -32.85 -16.96
CA GLY A 84 -10.94 -32.92 -15.52
C GLY A 84 -9.56 -32.41 -15.08
N ALA A 85 -8.81 -31.77 -15.99
CA ALA A 85 -7.47 -31.26 -15.72
C ALA A 85 -7.27 -29.83 -16.24
N TRP A 86 -6.42 -29.07 -15.55
CA TRP A 86 -5.81 -27.87 -16.10
C TRP A 86 -4.62 -28.27 -16.96
N LEU A 87 -4.58 -27.80 -18.21
CA LEU A 87 -3.59 -28.16 -19.23
C LEU A 87 -2.88 -26.93 -19.75
N ILE A 88 -1.59 -27.07 -20.09
CA ILE A 88 -0.80 -26.07 -20.81
C ILE A 88 -0.40 -26.63 -22.17
N GLY A 89 -1.08 -26.15 -23.22
CA GLY A 89 -1.01 -26.67 -24.59
C GLY A 89 -1.23 -25.58 -25.64
N SER A 90 -0.82 -25.86 -26.89
CA SER A 90 -0.86 -24.88 -27.99
C SER A 90 -2.27 -24.62 -28.53
N THR A 91 -3.22 -25.51 -28.24
CA THR A 91 -4.58 -25.47 -28.77
C THR A 91 -5.58 -25.70 -27.63
N ILE A 92 -6.48 -24.75 -27.42
CA ILE A 92 -7.56 -24.87 -26.43
C ILE A 92 -8.49 -26.03 -26.83
N GLY A 93 -8.81 -26.91 -25.87
CA GLY A 93 -9.69 -28.07 -26.06
C GLY A 93 -9.01 -29.34 -26.54
N GLU A 94 -7.70 -29.32 -26.79
CA GLU A 94 -6.93 -30.55 -27.04
C GLU A 94 -6.41 -31.15 -25.73
N THR A 95 -6.42 -32.48 -25.63
CA THR A 95 -5.87 -33.19 -24.47
C THR A 95 -4.35 -33.33 -24.51
N GLN A 96 -3.70 -32.90 -25.60
CA GLN A 96 -2.25 -32.90 -25.74
C GLN A 96 -1.67 -31.66 -25.07
N SER A 97 -0.91 -31.86 -23.98
CA SER A 97 -0.28 -30.76 -23.23
C SER A 97 1.15 -31.12 -22.81
N GLY A 98 1.94 -30.10 -22.49
CA GLY A 98 3.30 -30.28 -21.95
C GLY A 98 3.37 -30.19 -20.43
N ILE A 99 2.40 -29.51 -19.80
CA ILE A 99 2.22 -29.42 -18.36
C ILE A 99 0.73 -29.63 -18.06
N ARG A 100 0.41 -30.32 -16.98
CA ARG A 100 -0.98 -30.53 -16.53
C ARG A 100 -1.11 -30.65 -15.02
N VAL A 101 -2.33 -30.55 -14.52
CA VAL A 101 -2.70 -30.96 -13.17
C VAL A 101 -4.15 -31.43 -13.16
N ILE A 102 -4.40 -32.60 -12.58
CA ILE A 102 -5.76 -33.13 -12.42
C ILE A 102 -6.35 -32.47 -11.18
N SER A 103 -7.34 -31.60 -11.37
CA SER A 103 -7.95 -30.83 -10.29
C SER A 103 -9.39 -30.45 -10.63
N SER A 104 -10.18 -30.23 -9.59
CA SER A 104 -11.55 -29.69 -9.74
C SER A 104 -11.63 -28.18 -9.47
N ALA A 105 -10.53 -27.56 -9.03
CA ALA A 105 -10.45 -26.14 -8.67
C ALA A 105 -10.89 -25.25 -9.84
N LEU A 106 -11.89 -24.37 -9.63
CA LEU A 106 -12.51 -23.52 -10.67
C LEU A 106 -11.53 -22.57 -11.35
N GLU A 107 -10.44 -22.24 -10.66
CA GLU A 107 -9.38 -21.35 -11.15
C GLU A 107 -8.01 -22.00 -10.93
N PRO A 108 -7.00 -21.72 -11.78
CA PRO A 108 -5.71 -22.39 -11.67
C PRO A 108 -4.94 -22.01 -10.40
N GLN A 109 -5.11 -20.79 -9.87
CA GLN A 109 -4.49 -20.35 -8.62
C GLN A 109 -4.99 -21.09 -7.38
N ASP A 110 -6.15 -21.73 -7.47
CA ASP A 110 -6.75 -22.51 -6.38
C ASP A 110 -6.36 -24.00 -6.44
N VAL A 111 -5.55 -24.39 -7.42
CA VAL A 111 -5.04 -25.75 -7.54
C VAL A 111 -4.04 -26.01 -6.40
N MET A 112 -4.36 -27.00 -5.57
CA MET A 112 -3.51 -27.45 -4.47
C MET A 112 -2.79 -28.77 -4.79
N GLU A 113 -3.16 -29.41 -5.89
CA GLU A 113 -2.56 -30.64 -6.37
C GLU A 113 -1.19 -30.41 -7.02
N VAL A 114 -0.41 -31.48 -7.17
CA VAL A 114 0.91 -31.43 -7.80
C VAL A 114 0.77 -31.39 -9.31
N TRP A 115 1.41 -30.42 -9.94
CA TRP A 115 1.51 -30.33 -11.40
C TRP A 115 2.45 -31.41 -11.94
N ASP A 116 2.14 -31.93 -13.12
CA ASP A 116 3.00 -32.84 -13.87
C ASP A 116 3.53 -32.15 -15.13
N SER A 117 4.76 -32.47 -15.53
CA SER A 117 5.33 -32.09 -16.83
C SER A 117 5.61 -33.33 -17.67
N TRP A 118 5.44 -33.23 -19.00
CA TRP A 118 5.79 -34.32 -19.92
C TRP A 118 7.28 -34.27 -20.24
N ASP A 119 8.03 -35.29 -19.84
CA ASP A 119 9.49 -35.35 -20.07
C ASP A 119 9.88 -35.78 -21.50
N GLY A 120 8.89 -36.17 -22.31
CA GLY A 120 9.06 -36.78 -23.63
C GLY A 120 8.60 -38.24 -23.68
N SER A 121 8.50 -38.89 -22.53
CA SER A 121 8.16 -40.32 -22.40
C SER A 121 7.07 -40.61 -21.36
N ALA A 122 7.02 -39.82 -20.28
CA ALA A 122 6.08 -39.96 -19.19
C ALA A 122 5.75 -38.62 -18.55
N TRP A 123 4.67 -38.61 -17.77
CA TRP A 123 4.33 -37.50 -16.88
C TRP A 123 5.17 -37.60 -15.61
N VAL A 124 5.84 -36.51 -15.26
CA VAL A 124 6.72 -36.40 -14.09
C VAL A 124 6.18 -35.34 -13.16
N ALA A 125 6.01 -35.69 -11.89
CA ALA A 125 5.52 -34.76 -10.86
C ALA A 125 6.51 -33.61 -10.61
N GLU A 126 5.98 -32.41 -10.56
CA GLU A 126 6.68 -31.13 -10.38
C GLU A 126 6.16 -30.40 -9.12
N PRO A 127 6.53 -30.87 -7.91
CA PRO A 127 6.00 -30.36 -6.65
C PRO A 127 6.38 -28.90 -6.35
N SER A 128 7.23 -28.29 -7.17
CA SER A 128 7.62 -26.89 -7.02
C SER A 128 6.84 -25.94 -7.94
N LEU A 129 6.06 -26.46 -8.89
CA LEU A 129 5.22 -25.64 -9.75
C LEU A 129 3.97 -25.18 -8.98
N ILE A 130 3.78 -23.87 -8.94
CA ILE A 130 2.67 -23.20 -8.27
C ILE A 130 2.11 -22.16 -9.24
N ALA A 131 0.80 -22.19 -9.44
CA ALA A 131 0.04 -21.14 -10.11
C ALA A 131 -0.38 -20.11 -9.07
N SER A 132 -0.05 -18.84 -9.27
CA SER A 132 -0.47 -17.76 -8.39
C SER A 132 -0.89 -16.54 -9.20
N CYS A 133 -1.79 -15.74 -8.64
CA CYS A 133 -2.14 -14.46 -9.25
C CYS A 133 -0.92 -13.55 -9.27
N SER A 134 -0.69 -12.91 -10.42
CA SER A 134 0.42 -11.98 -10.61
C SER A 134 -0.11 -10.75 -11.31
N ALA A 135 0.21 -9.58 -10.77
CA ALA A 135 0.15 -8.37 -11.58
C ALA A 135 1.03 -8.57 -12.82
N ILE A 136 0.53 -8.18 -13.99
CA ILE A 136 1.41 -8.06 -15.16
C ILE A 136 2.43 -6.97 -14.82
N CYS A 137 3.67 -7.18 -15.25
CA CYS A 137 4.69 -6.15 -15.18
C CYS A 137 4.30 -5.05 -16.18
N ASP A 138 3.39 -4.18 -15.76
CA ASP A 138 2.84 -3.12 -16.62
C ASP A 138 3.90 -2.10 -16.98
N THR A 139 5.01 -2.07 -16.25
CA THR A 139 6.17 -1.22 -16.53
C THR A 139 7.47 -2.01 -16.39
N ILE A 140 8.26 -2.03 -17.44
CA ILE A 140 9.65 -2.49 -17.42
C ILE A 140 10.58 -1.28 -17.39
N TRP A 141 11.77 -1.45 -16.84
CA TRP A 141 12.81 -0.43 -16.87
C TRP A 141 14.03 -0.93 -17.63
N LEU A 142 14.46 -0.16 -18.63
CA LEU A 142 15.75 -0.34 -19.25
C LEU A 142 16.75 0.57 -18.53
N SER A 143 17.68 -0.04 -17.79
CA SER A 143 18.74 0.65 -17.05
C SER A 143 20.11 0.29 -17.64
N GLY A 144 21.14 1.09 -17.38
CA GLY A 144 22.49 0.80 -17.90
C GLY A 144 23.37 2.03 -18.07
N VAL A 145 24.66 1.76 -18.28
CA VAL A 145 25.68 2.77 -18.56
C VAL A 145 25.94 2.84 -20.06
N SER A 146 25.16 3.65 -20.76
CA SER A 146 25.52 4.12 -22.10
C SER A 146 26.43 5.34 -21.94
N TRP A 147 27.74 5.14 -21.90
CA TRP A 147 28.71 6.24 -21.92
C TRP A 147 28.66 6.88 -23.31
N ASN A 148 27.79 7.87 -23.52
CA ASN A 148 27.66 8.64 -24.77
C ASN A 148 27.34 7.82 -26.04
N GLY A 149 26.81 6.60 -25.91
CA GLY A 149 26.41 5.78 -27.05
C GLY A 149 25.12 6.27 -27.69
N PRO A 150 24.90 6.01 -28.99
CA PRO A 150 23.71 6.44 -29.72
C PRO A 150 22.39 5.95 -29.12
N HIS A 151 22.40 4.99 -28.20
CA HIS A 151 21.21 4.34 -27.63
C HIS A 151 20.87 4.76 -26.20
N ALA A 152 21.48 5.82 -25.64
CA ALA A 152 21.10 6.33 -24.32
C ALA A 152 19.60 6.69 -24.24
N TYR A 153 18.99 7.05 -25.39
CA TYR A 153 17.57 7.34 -25.50
C TYR A 153 16.66 6.13 -25.26
N LEU A 154 17.19 4.90 -25.29
CA LEU A 154 16.44 3.68 -24.97
C LEU A 154 16.33 3.42 -23.46
N LEU A 155 17.11 4.11 -22.62
CA LEU A 155 17.01 3.94 -21.17
C LEU A 155 15.77 4.65 -20.63
N GLY A 156 15.12 4.06 -19.62
CA GLY A 156 13.93 4.59 -18.99
C GLY A 156 12.81 3.57 -18.80
N ALA A 157 11.66 4.06 -18.38
CA ALA A 157 10.45 3.28 -18.14
C ALA A 157 9.71 3.00 -19.44
N TYR A 158 9.20 1.78 -19.58
CA TYR A 158 8.29 1.42 -20.66
C TYR A 158 7.07 0.70 -20.10
N SER A 159 5.89 1.16 -20.48
CA SER A 159 4.66 0.47 -20.13
C SER A 159 4.25 -0.56 -21.15
N ILE A 160 3.64 -1.65 -20.73
CA ILE A 160 3.01 -2.60 -21.65
C ILE A 160 1.98 -1.84 -22.49
N SER A 161 2.06 -2.00 -23.81
CA SER A 161 1.07 -1.47 -24.73
C SER A 161 -0.04 -2.50 -24.92
N ASN A 162 -1.23 -2.05 -25.34
CA ASN A 162 -2.32 -2.96 -25.69
C ASN A 162 -2.05 -3.79 -26.95
N ASN A 163 -0.93 -3.53 -27.63
CA ASN A 163 -0.53 -4.27 -28.82
C ASN A 163 0.42 -5.41 -28.43
N ASP A 164 0.20 -6.56 -29.05
CA ASP A 164 1.21 -7.62 -29.10
C ASP A 164 1.82 -7.69 -30.50
N SER A 165 3.03 -8.25 -30.58
CA SER A 165 3.70 -8.48 -31.86
C SER A 165 4.04 -9.96 -31.98
N ASN A 166 3.15 -10.71 -32.64
CA ASN A 166 3.17 -12.18 -32.69
C ASN A 166 3.06 -12.81 -31.29
N GLY A 167 2.17 -12.30 -30.45
CA GLY A 167 1.95 -12.83 -29.10
C GLY A 167 2.95 -12.40 -28.03
N ALA A 168 4.02 -11.67 -28.39
CA ALA A 168 4.92 -11.04 -27.42
C ALA A 168 4.46 -9.62 -27.06
N PRO A 169 4.52 -9.21 -25.78
CA PRO A 169 4.12 -7.86 -25.36
C PRO A 169 5.03 -6.80 -25.97
N ILE A 170 4.42 -5.74 -26.52
CA ILE A 170 5.13 -4.52 -26.93
C ILE A 170 5.12 -3.56 -25.74
N TYR A 171 6.28 -2.95 -25.44
CA TYR A 171 6.39 -1.95 -24.39
C TYR A 171 6.68 -0.57 -24.99
N LYS A 172 5.99 0.45 -24.49
CA LYS A 172 6.03 1.83 -24.96
C LYS A 172 6.68 2.75 -23.93
N LYS A 173 7.65 3.55 -24.35
CA LYS A 173 8.40 4.44 -23.46
C LYS A 173 7.49 5.50 -22.83
N GLN A 174 7.57 5.69 -21.51
CA GLN A 174 6.69 6.60 -20.78
C GLN A 174 7.06 8.09 -20.91
N ASP A 175 8.34 8.41 -21.17
CA ASP A 175 8.85 9.78 -21.11
C ASP A 175 8.53 10.66 -22.34
N GLY A 176 7.79 10.12 -23.32
CA GLY A 176 7.21 10.87 -24.45
C GLY A 176 8.23 11.52 -25.41
N ALA A 177 9.53 11.45 -25.13
CA ALA A 177 10.54 12.24 -25.80
C ALA A 177 10.88 11.77 -27.23
N ASN A 178 10.45 10.56 -27.60
CA ASN A 178 10.34 10.01 -28.95
C ASN A 178 9.53 8.72 -28.74
N SER A 179 8.39 8.54 -29.41
CA SER A 179 7.50 7.37 -29.23
C SER A 179 8.10 6.09 -29.79
N SER A 180 9.28 5.71 -29.28
CA SER A 180 9.96 4.49 -29.64
C SER A 180 9.22 3.36 -28.94
N GLU A 181 8.35 2.67 -29.67
CA GLU A 181 7.84 1.38 -29.22
C GLU A 181 8.98 0.39 -29.34
N ILE A 182 9.28 -0.31 -28.24
CA ILE A 182 10.23 -1.41 -28.26
C ILE A 182 9.44 -2.71 -28.22
N THR A 183 9.72 -3.57 -29.18
CA THR A 183 9.31 -4.97 -29.07
C THR A 183 10.47 -5.74 -28.45
N ILE A 184 10.24 -6.29 -27.26
CA ILE A 184 11.17 -7.23 -26.65
C ILE A 184 10.68 -8.63 -27.01
N ARG A 185 11.47 -9.37 -27.80
CA ARG A 185 11.13 -10.75 -28.18
C ARG A 185 12.20 -11.73 -27.73
N MET A 186 11.76 -12.90 -27.27
CA MET A 186 12.59 -14.09 -27.35
C MET A 186 12.53 -14.62 -28.79
N SER A 187 13.63 -14.60 -29.53
CA SER A 187 13.76 -15.41 -30.74
C SER A 187 14.25 -16.81 -30.35
N ASP A 188 13.73 -17.82 -31.05
CA ASP A 188 14.29 -19.18 -31.13
C ASP A 188 14.64 -19.89 -29.80
N GLY A 189 13.90 -19.57 -28.72
CA GLY A 189 13.96 -20.27 -27.43
C GLY A 189 15.13 -19.92 -26.50
N ASN A 190 16.03 -19.01 -26.88
CA ASN A 190 17.17 -18.62 -26.04
C ASN A 190 17.75 -17.22 -26.30
N LYS A 191 17.26 -16.45 -27.27
CA LYS A 191 17.84 -15.15 -27.64
C LYS A 191 16.84 -14.04 -27.41
N TRP A 192 17.28 -12.92 -26.85
CA TRP A 192 16.44 -11.72 -26.71
C TRP A 192 16.80 -10.72 -27.81
N SER A 193 15.80 -10.06 -28.39
CA SER A 193 15.97 -8.95 -29.33
C SER A 193 15.09 -7.77 -28.93
N ILE A 194 15.64 -6.56 -29.04
CA ILE A 194 14.91 -5.30 -28.89
C ILE A 194 14.81 -4.70 -30.30
N LYS A 195 13.59 -4.53 -30.79
CA LYS A 195 13.33 -3.83 -32.06
C LYS A 195 12.63 -2.51 -31.79
N THR A 196 13.13 -1.43 -32.38
CA THR A 196 12.44 -0.14 -32.46
C THR A 196 11.73 -0.04 -33.82
N GLU A 197 10.64 0.72 -33.91
CA GLU A 197 9.86 0.84 -35.16
C GLU A 197 10.63 1.49 -36.32
N ASN A 198 11.66 2.28 -36.04
CA ASN A 198 12.35 3.11 -37.04
C ASN A 198 13.75 2.63 -37.43
N GLU A 199 14.29 1.59 -36.78
CA GLU A 199 15.58 1.01 -37.14
C GLU A 199 15.53 -0.51 -36.99
N THR A 200 15.97 -1.23 -38.03
CA THR A 200 16.22 -2.68 -37.94
C THR A 200 17.51 -2.93 -37.15
N LEU A 201 17.51 -2.57 -35.87
CA LEU A 201 18.61 -2.89 -34.96
C LEU A 201 18.47 -4.36 -34.56
N THR A 202 18.83 -5.25 -35.49
CA THR A 202 18.91 -6.70 -35.23
C THR A 202 20.22 -6.96 -34.51
N THR A 203 20.28 -6.59 -33.24
CA THR A 203 21.42 -6.95 -32.41
C THR A 203 21.08 -8.31 -31.80
N GLU A 204 21.71 -9.36 -32.32
CA GLU A 204 21.55 -10.72 -31.81
C GLU A 204 22.39 -10.88 -30.55
N PHE A 205 21.77 -11.29 -29.44
CA PHE A 205 22.48 -11.52 -28.18
C PHE A 205 22.37 -12.99 -27.78
N THR A 206 23.51 -13.69 -27.78
CA THR A 206 23.65 -15.03 -27.21
C THR A 206 24.18 -14.92 -25.79
N THR A 207 23.31 -15.08 -24.80
CA THR A 207 23.68 -15.44 -23.44
C THR A 207 22.96 -16.75 -23.11
N ALA A 208 23.72 -17.79 -22.73
CA ALA A 208 23.14 -19.04 -22.25
C ALA A 208 22.42 -18.76 -20.93
N ILE A 209 21.10 -18.82 -20.93
CA ILE A 209 20.27 -18.67 -19.74
C ILE A 209 20.08 -20.07 -19.13
N THR A 210 20.50 -20.25 -17.88
CA THR A 210 20.20 -21.48 -17.11
C THR A 210 18.96 -21.34 -16.23
N ASN A 211 18.30 -20.17 -16.18
CA ASN A 211 17.05 -19.98 -15.45
C ASN A 211 16.28 -18.71 -15.87
N PRO A 212 15.02 -18.78 -16.36
CA PRO A 212 14.24 -17.61 -16.76
C PRO A 212 13.44 -16.94 -15.61
N VAL A 213 13.69 -17.30 -14.34
CA VAL A 213 12.78 -16.99 -13.22
C VAL A 213 13.06 -15.63 -12.51
N GLU A 214 14.16 -14.95 -12.81
CA GLU A 214 14.42 -13.58 -12.33
C GLU A 214 14.93 -12.72 -13.50
N ILE A 215 14.18 -11.67 -13.88
CA ILE A 215 14.62 -10.75 -14.93
C ILE A 215 15.57 -9.72 -14.27
N ASN A 216 16.82 -10.14 -14.08
CA ASN A 216 18.00 -9.30 -13.85
C ASN A 216 19.02 -9.63 -14.97
N ASN A 217 18.60 -9.51 -16.22
CA ASN A 217 19.44 -9.89 -17.35
C ASN A 217 20.37 -8.73 -17.71
N THR A 218 21.66 -8.96 -17.55
CA THR A 218 22.71 -8.02 -17.92
C THR A 218 23.18 -8.32 -19.34
N TRP A 219 22.94 -7.39 -20.28
CA TRP A 219 23.34 -7.53 -21.68
C TRP A 219 24.53 -6.63 -22.00
N THR A 220 25.56 -7.15 -22.65
CA THR A 220 26.67 -6.34 -23.15
C THR A 220 26.45 -6.03 -24.63
N VAL A 221 26.16 -4.78 -24.95
CA VAL A 221 26.22 -4.24 -26.32
C VAL A 221 27.65 -3.76 -26.61
N SER A 222 28.03 -3.66 -27.89
CA SER A 222 29.36 -3.19 -28.33
C SER A 222 29.76 -1.81 -27.77
N SER A 223 28.83 -1.07 -27.16
CA SER A 223 29.02 0.24 -26.55
C SER A 223 28.57 0.35 -25.08
N GLY A 224 28.33 -0.74 -24.35
CA GLY A 224 27.94 -0.67 -22.93
C GLY A 224 27.16 -1.87 -22.40
N THR A 225 26.62 -1.76 -21.20
CA THR A 225 25.79 -2.78 -20.56
C THR A 225 24.37 -2.26 -20.36
N ILE A 226 23.37 -2.95 -20.90
CA ILE A 226 21.94 -2.69 -20.70
C ILE A 226 21.41 -3.78 -19.78
N VAL A 227 20.71 -3.39 -18.72
CA VAL A 227 20.00 -4.30 -17.83
C VAL A 227 18.51 -4.10 -18.08
N LEU A 228 17.81 -5.19 -18.39
CA LEU A 228 16.35 -5.21 -18.36
C LEU A 228 15.93 -5.66 -16.97
N ASP A 229 15.22 -4.77 -16.28
CA ASP A 229 14.63 -5.04 -14.99
C ASP A 229 13.11 -5.01 -15.17
N CYS A 230 12.44 -6.13 -14.88
CA CYS A 230 10.99 -6.12 -14.79
C CYS A 230 10.61 -5.60 -13.42
N TYR A 231 10.01 -4.41 -13.38
CA TYR A 231 9.47 -3.88 -12.15
C TYR A 231 8.10 -4.53 -11.92
N PHE A 232 8.10 -5.76 -11.43
CA PHE A 232 7.02 -6.15 -10.53
C PHE A 232 7.10 -5.12 -9.39
N GLY A 233 5.99 -4.56 -8.93
CA GLY A 233 5.97 -4.06 -7.57
C GLY A 233 6.35 -5.25 -6.70
N GLN A 234 7.65 -5.45 -6.45
CA GLN A 234 8.12 -6.60 -5.71
C GLN A 234 7.48 -6.40 -4.35
N GLU A 235 6.60 -7.32 -3.99
CA GLU A 235 6.20 -7.54 -2.61
C GLU A 235 7.50 -7.69 -1.81
N GLY A 236 7.97 -6.58 -1.21
CA GLY A 236 9.24 -6.54 -0.51
C GLY A 236 10.11 -5.29 -0.73
N ILE A 237 10.04 -4.59 -1.87
CA ILE A 237 10.74 -3.30 -1.99
C ILE A 237 9.83 -2.23 -1.42
N GLY A 238 10.11 -1.80 -0.18
CA GLY A 238 9.39 -0.69 0.43
C GLY A 238 9.42 0.54 -0.47
N SER A 239 8.25 1.13 -0.75
CA SER A 239 8.16 2.46 -1.37
C SER A 239 8.77 3.52 -0.48
N GLU A 240 8.88 3.25 0.81
CA GLU A 240 9.53 4.10 1.80
C GLU A 240 10.41 3.26 2.74
N VAL A 241 11.55 3.82 3.12
CA VAL A 241 12.52 3.21 4.02
C VAL A 241 12.85 4.20 5.12
N LEU A 242 12.72 3.78 6.37
CA LEU A 242 13.19 4.52 7.53
C LEU A 242 14.66 4.18 7.76
N LEU A 243 15.53 5.19 7.67
CA LEU A 243 16.91 5.08 8.13
C LEU A 243 17.03 5.73 9.52
N ASP A 244 17.17 4.92 10.56
CA ASP A 244 17.28 5.36 11.96
C ASP A 244 18.61 4.91 12.57
N GLY A 245 19.22 5.74 13.42
CA GLY A 245 20.38 5.39 14.22
C GLY A 245 20.85 6.50 15.16
N SER A 246 21.92 6.24 15.92
CA SER A 246 22.48 7.19 16.89
C SER A 246 23.51 8.18 16.32
N SER A 247 23.68 8.26 14.99
CA SER A 247 24.86 8.90 14.43
C SER A 247 24.95 10.42 14.57
N ILE A 248 26.15 10.95 14.38
CA ILE A 248 26.43 12.39 14.24
C ILE A 248 25.82 13.00 12.98
N GLN A 249 25.50 12.17 11.98
CA GLN A 249 24.89 12.57 10.70
C GLN A 249 23.35 12.60 10.77
N ARG A 250 22.78 13.02 11.90
CA ARG A 250 21.32 13.00 12.15
C ARG A 250 20.47 13.69 11.09
N LYS A 251 21.03 14.69 10.38
CA LYS A 251 20.33 15.39 9.32
C LYS A 251 20.07 14.52 8.08
N ARG A 252 20.83 13.44 7.91
CA ARG A 252 20.77 12.48 6.79
C ARG A 252 19.99 11.20 7.14
N GLN A 253 19.39 11.15 8.33
CA GLN A 253 18.52 10.08 8.80
C GLN A 253 17.07 10.57 8.72
N GLY A 254 16.13 9.64 8.51
CA GLY A 254 14.72 9.96 8.32
C GLY A 254 14.05 9.01 7.35
N ILE A 255 12.94 9.46 6.78
CA ILE A 255 12.19 8.69 5.79
C ILE A 255 12.75 8.96 4.40
N PHE A 256 13.01 7.89 3.68
CA PHE A 256 13.45 7.90 2.30
C PHE A 256 12.36 7.28 1.43
N SER A 257 11.83 8.02 0.48
CA SER A 257 10.83 7.51 -0.47
C SER A 257 11.53 7.10 -1.77
N LEU A 258 11.02 6.07 -2.44
CA LEU A 258 11.56 5.58 -3.71
C LEU A 258 11.64 6.73 -4.73
N TYR A 259 12.81 6.92 -5.32
CA TYR A 259 13.14 8.02 -6.20
C TYR A 259 13.61 7.52 -7.56
N GLY A 260 12.71 7.58 -8.55
CA GLY A 260 13.06 7.41 -9.96
C GLY A 260 13.63 6.03 -10.32
N PRO A 261 14.49 5.95 -11.35
CA PRO A 261 14.99 4.70 -11.90
C PRO A 261 15.97 3.99 -10.96
N LEU A 262 16.18 2.68 -11.19
CA LEU A 262 17.23 1.93 -10.52
C LEU A 262 18.61 2.49 -10.88
N LEU A 263 19.48 2.60 -9.88
CA LEU A 263 20.91 2.86 -10.06
C LEU A 263 21.67 1.57 -9.74
N ASN A 264 22.49 1.11 -10.69
CA ASN A 264 23.27 -0.12 -10.53
C ASN A 264 22.42 -1.36 -10.17
N GLY A 265 21.21 -1.45 -10.75
CA GLY A 265 20.26 -2.54 -10.51
C GLY A 265 19.59 -2.50 -9.13
N ARG A 266 19.65 -1.37 -8.42
CA ARG A 266 19.00 -1.20 -7.11
C ARG A 266 18.16 0.07 -7.01
N PRO A 267 17.12 0.08 -6.17
CA PRO A 267 16.33 1.27 -5.89
C PRO A 267 17.19 2.44 -5.43
N VAL A 268 16.87 3.63 -5.93
CA VAL A 268 17.34 4.89 -5.36
C VAL A 268 16.21 5.44 -4.52
N TYR A 269 16.53 6.01 -3.36
CA TYR A 269 15.55 6.68 -2.51
C TYR A 269 15.95 8.13 -2.29
N ILE A 270 14.98 9.03 -2.18
CA ILE A 270 15.16 10.43 -1.81
C ILE A 270 14.66 10.63 -0.39
N HIS A 271 15.44 11.33 0.43
CA HIS A 271 15.01 11.75 1.75
C HIS A 271 13.79 12.67 1.63
N GLU A 272 12.84 12.61 2.56
CA GLU A 272 11.59 13.40 2.53
C GLU A 272 11.78 14.92 2.45
N ARG A 273 12.99 15.40 2.76
CA ARG A 273 13.38 16.82 2.66
C ARG A 273 13.82 17.22 1.24
N GLY A 274 14.03 16.23 0.37
CA GLY A 274 14.46 16.43 -1.02
C GLY A 274 15.94 16.79 -1.20
N ASP A 275 16.75 16.69 -0.15
CA ASP A 275 18.13 17.19 -0.12
C ASP A 275 19.21 16.09 -0.13
N THR A 276 18.83 14.84 0.13
CA THR A 276 19.76 13.70 0.18
C THR A 276 19.14 12.46 -0.44
N PHE A 277 19.99 11.57 -0.93
CA PHE A 277 19.64 10.33 -1.60
C PHE A 277 20.28 9.15 -0.89
N LEU A 278 19.58 8.02 -0.86
CA LEU A 278 20.11 6.72 -0.47
C LEU A 278 20.18 5.84 -1.72
N ASP A 279 21.38 5.53 -2.16
CA ASP A 279 21.61 4.81 -3.41
C ASP A 279 22.78 3.82 -3.32
N TYR A 280 22.82 2.88 -4.26
CA TYR A 280 23.85 1.85 -4.30
C TYR A 280 25.00 2.24 -5.23
N ILE A 281 26.18 2.40 -4.66
CA ILE A 281 27.38 2.87 -5.36
C ILE A 281 28.29 1.70 -5.70
N ILE A 282 28.74 1.66 -6.96
CA ILE A 282 29.81 0.77 -7.44
C ILE A 282 30.97 1.66 -7.89
N MET A 283 31.99 1.84 -7.03
CA MET A 283 33.17 2.61 -7.42
C MET A 283 34.19 1.77 -8.21
N ASP A 284 34.40 0.52 -7.80
CA ASP A 284 35.30 -0.43 -8.45
C ASP A 284 34.87 -1.87 -8.14
N LYS A 285 35.65 -2.87 -8.60
CA LYS A 285 35.35 -4.29 -8.39
C LYS A 285 35.25 -4.69 -6.91
N GLN A 286 35.81 -3.92 -5.99
CA GLN A 286 35.92 -4.24 -4.56
C GLN A 286 35.03 -3.37 -3.67
N ARG A 287 34.65 -2.17 -4.12
CA ARG A 287 33.89 -1.19 -3.33
C ARG A 287 32.48 -1.04 -3.85
N ARG A 288 31.58 -1.83 -3.24
CA ARG A 288 30.14 -1.76 -3.42
C ARG A 288 29.47 -1.54 -2.07
N PHE A 289 28.64 -0.51 -1.97
CA PHE A 289 27.99 -0.14 -0.71
C PHE A 289 26.76 0.73 -0.99
N TRP A 290 25.85 0.76 -0.03
CA TRP A 290 24.79 1.75 0.03
C TRP A 290 25.34 3.04 0.65
N LEU A 291 24.97 4.19 0.10
CA LEU A 291 25.46 5.51 0.52
C LEU A 291 24.30 6.48 0.68
N VAL A 292 24.32 7.28 1.75
CA VAL A 292 23.50 8.48 1.87
C VAL A 292 24.34 9.69 1.50
N SER A 293 23.96 10.36 0.42
CA SER A 293 24.73 11.45 -0.19
C SER A 293 23.83 12.61 -0.63
N ASP A 294 24.43 13.75 -0.98
CA ASP A 294 23.67 14.92 -1.47
C ASP A 294 23.31 14.80 -2.97
N ASN A 295 23.90 13.83 -3.68
CA ASN A 295 23.69 13.63 -5.12
C ASN A 295 23.71 12.14 -5.46
N ILE A 296 22.83 11.71 -6.35
CA ILE A 296 22.81 10.33 -6.87
C ILE A 296 24.14 10.00 -7.54
N ASN A 297 24.62 8.78 -7.33
CA ASN A 297 25.87 8.24 -7.82
C ASN A 297 27.12 9.00 -7.33
N SER A 298 27.01 9.67 -6.17
CA SER A 298 28.15 10.34 -5.54
C SER A 298 29.10 9.33 -4.89
N SER A 299 30.40 9.64 -4.91
CA SER A 299 31.40 8.92 -4.11
C SER A 299 31.61 9.55 -2.73
N SER A 300 31.00 10.70 -2.46
CA SER A 300 31.00 11.40 -1.17
C SER A 300 29.62 11.35 -0.53
N GLY A 301 29.58 11.04 0.77
CA GLY A 301 28.34 10.97 1.54
C GLY A 301 28.63 10.94 3.04
N GLY A 302 27.57 11.00 3.85
CA GLY A 302 27.70 11.04 5.31
C GLY A 302 27.47 9.68 5.98
N ILE A 303 26.74 8.78 5.35
CA ILE A 303 26.34 7.48 5.92
C ILE A 303 26.54 6.41 4.86
N ARG A 304 27.15 5.27 5.19
CA ARG A 304 27.33 4.17 4.23
C ARG A 304 27.26 2.80 4.88
N VAL A 305 27.07 1.76 4.09
CA VAL A 305 27.16 0.37 4.54
C VAL A 305 27.57 -0.56 3.41
N TYR A 306 28.61 -1.36 3.66
CA TYR A 306 29.12 -2.36 2.71
C TYR A 306 28.25 -3.61 2.68
N ASP A 307 27.04 -3.49 2.16
CA ASP A 307 26.07 -4.56 2.00
C ASP A 307 25.78 -4.84 0.50
N SER A 308 25.29 -6.02 0.18
CA SER A 308 24.86 -6.42 -1.16
C SER A 308 23.35 -6.61 -1.27
N ALA A 309 22.58 -6.20 -0.25
CA ALA A 309 21.12 -6.21 -0.22
C ALA A 309 20.50 -5.49 -1.43
N LEU A 310 19.52 -6.13 -2.08
CA LEU A 310 18.81 -5.63 -3.28
C LEU A 310 18.05 -4.34 -3.03
N SER A 311 17.54 -4.15 -1.82
CA SER A 311 16.87 -2.95 -1.35
C SER A 311 17.50 -2.44 -0.06
N ALA A 312 17.20 -1.19 0.30
CA ALA A 312 17.79 -0.57 1.49
C ALA A 312 17.29 -1.22 2.79
N ASP A 313 16.04 -1.67 2.84
CA ASP A 313 15.46 -2.39 3.98
C ASP A 313 15.99 -3.82 4.16
N GLY A 314 16.63 -4.39 3.14
CA GLY A 314 17.32 -5.68 3.22
C GLY A 314 18.74 -5.59 3.81
N ILE A 315 19.22 -4.39 4.17
CA ILE A 315 20.57 -4.17 4.70
C ILE A 315 20.67 -4.76 6.11
N THR A 316 21.63 -5.65 6.31
CA THR A 316 21.85 -6.32 7.61
C THR A 316 23.20 -6.01 8.23
N ARG A 317 24.12 -5.42 7.44
CA ARG A 317 25.46 -5.07 7.91
C ARG A 317 25.49 -3.77 8.70
N THR A 318 26.57 -3.61 9.46
CA THR A 318 26.80 -2.42 10.30
C THR A 318 27.07 -1.19 9.42
N TRP A 319 26.28 -0.16 9.66
CA TRP A 319 26.46 1.13 9.01
C TRP A 319 27.69 1.88 9.55
N GLU A 320 28.24 2.76 8.73
CA GLU A 320 29.31 3.68 9.08
C GLU A 320 28.86 5.10 8.82
N THR A 321 29.29 6.05 9.66
CA THR A 321 29.05 7.47 9.44
C THR A 321 30.33 8.27 9.44
N TYR A 322 30.37 9.29 8.59
CA TYR A 322 31.54 10.12 8.42
C TYR A 322 31.60 11.20 9.50
N ASP A 323 32.61 11.10 10.35
CA ASP A 323 33.08 12.14 11.26
C ASP A 323 34.24 12.91 10.63
N SER A 324 34.18 14.24 10.68
CA SER A 324 35.27 15.10 10.23
C SER A 324 36.58 14.89 10.99
N GLN A 325 36.54 14.39 12.22
CA GLN A 325 37.71 14.16 13.07
C GLN A 325 38.27 12.75 12.92
N ASP A 326 37.39 11.75 12.94
CA ASP A 326 37.77 10.33 13.02
C ASP A 326 37.55 9.55 11.71
N GLY A 327 37.03 10.20 10.67
CA GLY A 327 36.68 9.54 9.41
C GLY A 327 35.43 8.66 9.56
N TRP A 328 35.43 7.47 8.95
CA TRP A 328 34.26 6.59 8.99
C TRP A 328 34.20 5.79 10.30
N VAL A 329 33.16 6.05 11.10
CA VAL A 329 32.92 5.42 12.41
C VAL A 329 31.74 4.45 12.31
N LYS A 330 31.88 3.24 12.86
CA LYS A 330 30.81 2.21 12.86
C LYS A 330 29.67 2.57 13.82
N GLU A 331 28.44 2.48 13.35
CA GLU A 331 27.21 2.70 14.12
C GLU A 331 26.49 1.38 14.36
N THR A 332 26.54 0.87 15.59
CA THR A 332 25.92 -0.42 15.96
C THR A 332 24.41 -0.35 16.15
N LYS A 333 23.84 0.87 16.23
CA LYS A 333 22.41 1.10 16.45
C LYS A 333 21.69 1.62 15.21
N MET A 334 22.39 1.72 14.08
CA MET A 334 21.80 2.20 12.84
C MET A 334 21.24 1.05 12.03
N GLY A 335 20.08 1.25 11.42
CA GLY A 335 19.40 0.29 10.57
C GLY A 335 18.51 0.98 9.55
N ALA A 336 18.22 0.26 8.47
CA ALA A 336 17.21 0.64 7.49
C ALA A 336 16.06 -0.37 7.59
N ALA A 337 14.83 0.12 7.62
CA ALA A 337 13.64 -0.71 7.69
C ALA A 337 12.60 -0.22 6.69
N CYS A 338 11.91 -1.16 6.04
CA CYS A 338 10.78 -0.86 5.18
C CYS A 338 9.65 -0.26 6.02
N ILE A 339 9.12 0.87 5.58
CA ILE A 339 7.87 1.41 6.09
C ILE A 339 6.80 0.75 5.22
N THR A 340 6.19 -0.33 5.71
CA THR A 340 5.06 -0.93 5.00
C THR A 340 3.88 0.04 5.01
N ASN A 341 2.97 -0.03 4.03
CA ASN A 341 1.86 0.92 3.83
C ASN A 341 0.96 1.16 5.05
N ASN A 342 1.05 0.36 6.11
CA ASN A 342 0.34 0.57 7.39
C ASN A 342 1.13 1.41 8.42
N THR A 343 2.34 1.86 8.10
CA THR A 343 3.26 2.57 9.00
C THR A 343 3.70 3.93 8.47
N VAL A 344 2.91 4.58 7.62
CA VAL A 344 3.15 6.00 7.33
C VAL A 344 2.85 6.80 8.60
N PRO A 345 3.76 7.69 9.07
CA PRO A 345 3.44 8.60 10.17
C PRO A 345 2.18 9.38 9.81
N SER A 346 1.14 9.31 10.66
CA SER A 346 -0.08 10.07 10.43
C SER A 346 0.26 11.55 10.33
N GLU A 347 -0.17 12.26 9.29
CA GLU A 347 0.12 13.70 9.17
C GLU A 347 -0.44 14.50 10.34
N THR A 348 -1.49 13.99 10.97
CA THR A 348 -2.02 14.52 12.22
C THR A 348 -2.25 13.39 13.20
N LEU A 349 -1.88 13.62 14.46
CA LEU A 349 -2.22 12.77 15.59
C LEU A 349 -3.25 13.49 16.43
N TYR A 350 -4.19 12.73 16.96
CA TYR A 350 -5.01 13.19 18.06
C TYR A 350 -4.51 12.57 19.35
N MET A 351 -4.40 13.40 20.39
CA MET A 351 -4.14 12.96 21.74
C MET A 351 -5.27 13.41 22.65
N GLY A 352 -5.98 12.46 23.25
CA GLY A 352 -7.07 12.78 24.15
C GLY A 352 -7.36 11.72 25.17
N GLY A 353 -8.12 12.13 26.17
CA GLY A 353 -8.50 11.30 27.31
C GLY A 353 -9.20 12.13 28.37
N VAL A 354 -9.80 11.43 29.35
CA VAL A 354 -10.49 12.08 30.46
C VAL A 354 -9.48 12.45 31.53
N VAL A 355 -9.15 13.74 31.63
CA VAL A 355 -8.37 14.25 32.77
C VAL A 355 -9.35 14.64 33.86
N THR A 356 -9.41 13.83 34.92
CA THR A 356 -10.39 13.99 36.03
C THR A 356 -10.15 15.24 36.90
N SER A 357 -9.11 16.01 36.63
CA SER A 357 -8.81 17.28 37.30
C SER A 357 -8.39 18.34 36.29
N SER A 358 -8.77 19.61 36.55
CA SER A 358 -8.46 20.81 35.74
C SER A 358 -6.97 21.18 35.73
N THR A 359 -6.10 20.18 35.70
CA THR A 359 -4.65 20.35 35.72
C THR A 359 -4.17 21.05 34.45
N PRO A 360 -3.00 21.71 34.48
CA PRO A 360 -2.37 22.32 33.29
C PRO A 360 -2.12 21.36 32.11
N GLN A 361 -2.36 20.06 32.31
CA GLN A 361 -2.11 18.99 31.35
C GLN A 361 -3.19 18.92 30.27
N THR A 362 -4.42 19.34 30.56
CA THR A 362 -5.51 19.39 29.57
C THR A 362 -5.16 20.27 28.37
N GLN A 363 -4.37 21.34 28.56
CA GLN A 363 -3.94 22.25 27.49
C GLN A 363 -2.97 21.62 26.47
N ARG A 364 -2.50 20.39 26.76
CA ARG A 364 -1.52 19.66 25.96
C ARG A 364 -2.14 18.46 25.25
N LEU A 365 -3.41 18.18 25.53
CA LEU A 365 -4.24 17.28 24.74
C LEU A 365 -4.82 18.08 23.56
N GLY A 366 -5.14 17.39 22.48
CA GLY A 366 -5.57 18.02 21.24
C GLY A 366 -4.85 17.44 20.03
N PHE A 367 -4.80 18.26 18.98
CA PHE A 367 -4.19 17.87 17.71
C PHE A 367 -2.71 18.18 17.65
N TYR A 368 -1.97 17.25 17.06
CA TYR A 368 -0.54 17.31 16.83
C TYR A 368 -0.29 17.07 15.34
N THR A 369 0.13 18.10 14.61
CA THR A 369 0.44 17.98 13.18
C THR A 369 1.92 17.64 13.02
N LYS A 370 2.22 16.68 12.15
CA LYS A 370 3.58 16.28 11.81
C LYS A 370 4.35 17.51 11.32
N HIS A 371 5.51 17.74 11.92
CA HIS A 371 6.45 18.76 11.49
C HIS A 371 7.41 18.16 10.46
N ARG A 372 8.07 19.01 9.68
CA ARG A 372 9.13 18.58 8.73
C ARG A 372 10.39 18.06 9.42
N ASP A 373 10.51 18.30 10.73
CA ASP A 373 11.68 17.92 11.51
C ASP A 373 11.55 16.53 12.11
N TYR A 374 12.71 15.90 12.27
CA TYR A 374 12.87 14.62 12.94
C TYR A 374 13.76 14.81 14.16
N HIS A 375 13.41 14.12 15.24
CA HIS A 375 14.22 14.12 16.44
C HIS A 375 14.48 12.69 16.88
N ASN A 376 15.78 12.31 16.86
CA ASN A 376 16.22 10.92 16.99
C ASN A 376 15.50 10.00 15.99
N SER A 377 15.55 10.41 14.71
CA SER A 377 14.97 9.73 13.54
C SER A 377 13.49 9.37 13.65
N ARG A 378 12.76 10.08 14.50
CA ARG A 378 11.31 9.95 14.62
C ARG A 378 10.63 11.28 14.34
N PRO A 379 9.42 11.25 13.76
CA PRO A 379 8.70 12.45 13.39
C PRO A 379 8.44 13.31 14.64
N VAL A 380 8.68 14.61 14.51
CA VAL A 380 8.25 15.60 15.49
C VAL A 380 6.84 16.02 15.14
N TYR A 381 5.98 16.20 16.13
CA TYR A 381 4.65 16.77 15.93
C TYR A 381 4.48 18.04 16.73
N ILE A 382 3.87 19.06 16.14
CA ILE A 382 3.57 20.33 16.78
C ILE A 382 2.10 20.36 17.15
N HIS A 383 1.83 20.66 18.41
CA HIS A 383 0.47 20.84 18.90
C HIS A 383 -0.20 22.01 18.19
N GLU A 384 -1.51 21.95 17.95
CA GLU A 384 -2.27 22.97 17.22
C GLU A 384 -2.19 24.38 17.82
N SER A 385 -1.90 24.48 19.12
CA SER A 385 -1.68 25.76 19.80
C SER A 385 -0.32 26.40 19.48
N GLY A 386 0.58 25.67 18.81
CA GLY A 386 1.98 26.05 18.54
C GLY A 386 2.88 26.07 19.78
N LYS A 387 2.35 25.75 20.96
CA LYS A 387 3.06 25.88 22.26
C LYS A 387 3.69 24.59 22.77
N TYR A 388 3.40 23.46 22.13
CA TYR A 388 3.90 22.15 22.55
C TYR A 388 4.37 21.35 21.34
N ALA A 389 5.34 20.46 21.58
CA ALA A 389 5.82 19.50 20.60
C ALA A 389 5.87 18.12 21.23
N LEU A 390 5.46 17.11 20.45
CA LEU A 390 5.61 15.69 20.74
C LEU A 390 6.79 15.16 19.94
N TYR A 391 7.79 14.57 20.59
CA TYR A 391 8.89 13.89 19.91
C TYR A 391 9.55 12.83 20.78
N TYR A 392 10.37 11.98 20.17
CA TYR A 392 11.04 10.88 20.87
C TYR A 392 12.37 11.29 21.50
N LEU A 393 12.56 10.96 22.77
CA LEU A 393 13.77 11.23 23.55
C LEU A 393 14.61 9.95 23.69
N LEU A 394 15.55 9.73 22.76
CA LEU A 394 16.37 8.52 22.71
C LEU A 394 17.18 8.26 23.98
N SER A 395 17.67 9.31 24.65
CA SER A 395 18.42 9.18 25.91
C SER A 395 17.60 8.60 27.06
N ARG A 396 16.26 8.55 26.90
CA ARG A 396 15.34 8.07 27.92
C ARG A 396 14.40 6.96 27.43
N GLY A 397 14.33 6.71 26.12
CA GLY A 397 13.52 5.64 25.53
C GLY A 397 12.02 5.89 25.58
N TYR A 398 11.56 7.14 25.47
CA TYR A 398 10.14 7.48 25.50
C TYR A 398 9.77 8.64 24.58
N TRP A 399 8.49 8.77 24.27
CA TRP A 399 7.91 9.95 23.63
C TRP A 399 7.58 11.01 24.66
N GLY A 400 7.94 12.27 24.37
CA GLY A 400 7.82 13.36 25.32
C GLY A 400 7.07 14.55 24.73
N ILE A 401 6.24 15.18 25.55
CA ILE A 401 5.56 16.43 25.22
C ILE A 401 6.22 17.56 25.99
N VAL A 402 6.78 18.50 25.24
CA VAL A 402 7.56 19.63 25.77
C VAL A 402 7.02 20.95 25.22
N LYS A 403 7.50 22.08 25.73
CA LYS A 403 7.10 23.41 25.24
C LYS A 403 7.66 23.74 23.86
N ALA A 404 8.89 23.32 23.61
CA ALA A 404 9.59 23.50 22.33
C ALA A 404 10.66 22.40 22.20
N THR A 405 10.94 22.01 20.97
CA THR A 405 12.00 21.04 20.65
C THR A 405 13.34 21.46 21.26
N GLY A 406 13.99 20.53 21.97
CA GLY A 406 15.29 20.78 22.62
C GLY A 406 15.23 21.43 24.01
N THR A 407 14.03 21.70 24.55
CA THR A 407 13.90 22.13 25.95
C THR A 407 13.93 20.94 26.91
N ALA A 408 14.55 21.12 28.08
CA ALA A 408 14.60 20.09 29.12
C ALA A 408 13.27 19.90 29.89
N SER A 409 12.31 20.82 29.69
CA SER A 409 11.02 20.79 30.39
C SER A 409 10.06 19.80 29.75
N LEU A 410 10.04 18.59 30.30
CA LEU A 410 9.10 17.55 29.95
C LEU A 410 7.81 17.68 30.77
N TYR A 411 6.67 17.74 30.08
CA TYR A 411 5.37 17.86 30.73
C TYR A 411 4.61 16.54 30.79
N MET A 412 4.73 15.73 29.75
CA MET A 412 4.17 14.40 29.65
C MET A 412 5.18 13.45 29.01
N ALA A 413 5.16 12.20 29.43
CA ALA A 413 6.02 11.13 28.95
C ALA A 413 5.20 9.90 28.63
N ILE A 414 5.57 9.21 27.57
CA ILE A 414 4.91 7.99 27.09
C ILE A 414 5.99 6.96 26.86
N TYR A 415 6.12 6.02 27.80
CA TYR A 415 7.20 5.03 27.84
C TYR A 415 6.98 3.93 26.80
N SER A 416 7.11 4.30 25.53
CA SER A 416 7.05 3.40 24.39
C SER A 416 8.26 3.59 23.48
N ALA A 417 8.79 2.46 23.01
CA ALA A 417 9.79 2.42 21.97
C ALA A 417 9.18 2.39 20.55
N SER A 418 7.85 2.42 20.40
CA SER A 418 7.17 2.41 19.08
C SER A 418 7.70 3.50 18.16
N LEU A 419 8.04 3.14 16.93
CA LEU A 419 8.65 4.05 15.94
C LEU A 419 7.73 5.23 15.61
N LEU A 420 6.42 5.00 15.69
CA LEU A 420 5.39 5.99 15.40
C LEU A 420 4.49 6.20 16.62
N PRO A 421 4.02 7.44 16.89
CA PRO A 421 3.15 7.66 18.03
C PRO A 421 1.79 6.99 17.94
N GLN A 422 1.23 6.80 16.74
CA GLN A 422 -0.07 6.14 16.58
C GLN A 422 -0.05 4.64 16.95
N GLU A 423 1.13 4.02 17.07
CA GLU A 423 1.28 2.62 17.49
C GLU A 423 1.33 2.47 19.03
N ILE A 424 1.28 3.58 19.76
CA ILE A 424 1.47 3.57 21.20
C ILE A 424 0.16 3.21 21.89
N THR A 425 0.14 2.04 22.51
CA THR A 425 -1.00 1.52 23.29
C THR A 425 -0.77 1.58 24.79
N VAL A 426 0.38 2.09 25.23
CA VAL A 426 0.73 2.18 26.67
C VAL A 426 0.21 3.46 27.30
N PRO A 427 -0.05 3.46 28.63
CA PRO A 427 -0.51 4.64 29.33
C PRO A 427 0.45 5.83 29.26
N LEU A 428 -0.12 7.03 29.35
CA LEU A 428 0.61 8.28 29.39
C LEU A 428 0.86 8.72 30.84
N TYR A 429 2.00 9.34 31.11
CA TYR A 429 2.34 9.91 32.42
C TYR A 429 2.46 11.43 32.30
N GLY A 430 1.87 12.17 33.23
CA GLY A 430 1.98 13.63 33.26
C GLY A 430 2.52 14.16 34.57
N TRP A 431 3.21 15.31 34.48
CA TRP A 431 3.80 15.99 35.64
C TRP A 431 2.85 17.02 36.24
N VAL A 432 2.30 16.77 37.42
CA VAL A 432 1.46 17.75 38.16
C VAL A 432 2.22 18.26 39.39
N SER A 433 2.61 17.35 40.29
CA SER A 433 3.51 17.55 41.44
C SER A 433 4.51 16.39 41.57
N GLY A 434 4.67 15.65 40.49
CA GLY A 434 5.31 14.35 40.35
C GLY A 434 4.74 13.65 39.12
N TRP A 435 5.34 12.53 38.72
CA TRP A 435 4.81 11.71 37.62
C TRP A 435 3.57 10.95 38.09
N THR A 436 2.42 11.26 37.50
CA THR A 436 1.16 10.56 37.77
C THR A 436 0.70 9.88 36.49
N LEU A 437 0.25 8.64 36.62
CA LEU A 437 -0.40 7.90 35.55
C LEU A 437 -1.66 8.64 35.13
N MET A 438 -1.81 8.89 33.84
CA MET A 438 -3.02 9.46 33.25
C MET A 438 -3.77 8.34 32.55
N ASP A 439 -4.71 7.76 33.26
CA ASP A 439 -5.58 6.72 32.72
C ASP A 439 -6.41 7.27 31.56
N ASN A 440 -6.62 6.44 30.54
CA ASN A 440 -7.48 6.73 29.38
C ASN A 440 -7.00 7.83 28.43
N ILE A 441 -5.70 8.16 28.38
CA ILE A 441 -5.17 8.95 27.28
C ILE A 441 -4.75 8.03 26.13
N THR A 442 -5.36 8.21 24.97
CA THR A 442 -5.06 7.51 23.74
C THR A 442 -4.46 8.44 22.72
N MET A 443 -3.52 7.93 21.92
CA MET A 443 -3.08 8.55 20.68
C MET A 443 -3.63 7.76 19.51
N SER A 444 -4.28 8.45 18.58
CA SER A 444 -4.77 7.84 17.34
C SER A 444 -4.26 8.63 16.14
N SER A 445 -4.03 7.91 15.04
CA SER A 445 -3.90 8.55 13.74
C SER A 445 -5.20 9.28 13.41
N TYR A 446 -5.05 10.46 12.83
CA TYR A 446 -6.14 11.27 12.35
C TYR A 446 -6.01 11.39 10.84
N THR A 447 -6.94 10.81 10.10
CA THR A 447 -7.12 11.05 8.69
C THR A 447 -8.34 11.95 8.55
N ASN A 448 -8.17 13.12 7.94
CA ASN A 448 -9.32 13.91 7.51
C ASN A 448 -9.84 13.23 6.24
N THR A 449 -10.57 12.13 6.41
CA THR A 449 -11.39 11.59 5.34
C THR A 449 -12.47 12.65 5.11
N GLY A 450 -12.27 13.53 4.12
CA GLY A 450 -13.26 14.52 3.71
C GLY A 450 -14.52 13.89 3.11
N ASP A 451 -14.90 12.72 3.59
CA ASP A 451 -16.21 12.14 3.39
C ASP A 451 -17.23 13.13 3.94
N GLU A 452 -18.28 13.30 3.15
CA GLU A 452 -19.33 14.30 3.31
C GLU A 452 -19.77 14.38 4.77
N SER A 453 -19.38 15.45 5.46
CA SER A 453 -19.83 15.71 6.83
C SER A 453 -21.34 15.60 6.86
N CYS A 454 -21.88 14.88 7.84
CA CYS A 454 -23.30 14.60 7.96
C CYS A 454 -24.11 15.89 7.75
N ARG A 455 -25.10 15.92 6.85
CA ARG A 455 -25.77 17.20 6.54
C ARG A 455 -26.69 17.66 7.67
N LYS A 456 -27.31 16.71 8.37
CA LYS A 456 -28.23 16.96 9.48
C LYS A 456 -27.93 16.03 10.64
N LEU A 457 -27.69 16.59 11.81
CA LEU A 457 -27.41 15.87 13.04
C LEU A 457 -28.60 15.94 13.98
N ASN A 458 -29.01 14.81 14.54
CA ASN A 458 -30.02 14.80 15.60
C ASN A 458 -29.35 14.55 16.96
N LEU A 459 -29.53 15.50 17.88
CA LEU A 459 -29.10 15.40 19.27
C LEU A 459 -30.24 14.87 20.14
N SER A 460 -29.96 13.84 20.94
CA SER A 460 -30.91 13.32 21.92
C SER A 460 -30.26 13.06 23.28
N GLY A 461 -31.09 12.89 24.31
CA GLY A 461 -30.66 12.49 25.66
C GLY A 461 -30.22 13.61 26.59
N MET A 462 -30.18 14.86 26.14
CA MET A 462 -29.83 15.99 27.02
C MET A 462 -31.02 16.34 27.92
N LYS A 463 -30.84 16.48 29.25
CA LYS A 463 -31.93 16.82 30.20
C LYS A 463 -32.44 18.27 30.12
N ARG A 464 -32.26 18.93 28.98
CA ARG A 464 -32.82 20.25 28.67
C ARG A 464 -33.40 20.17 27.27
N ASP A 465 -34.71 20.04 27.20
CA ASP A 465 -35.43 19.75 25.96
C ASP A 465 -35.12 20.76 24.85
N SER A 466 -34.83 22.02 25.20
CA SER A 466 -34.51 23.07 24.23
C SER A 466 -33.15 22.91 23.51
N LEU A 467 -32.29 21.98 23.93
CA LEU A 467 -31.01 21.70 23.26
C LEU A 467 -31.07 20.46 22.37
N ASN A 468 -32.01 19.55 22.63
CA ASN A 468 -32.23 18.35 21.81
C ASN A 468 -32.93 18.73 20.51
N GLY A 469 -32.71 17.93 19.46
CA GLY A 469 -33.37 18.10 18.17
C GLY A 469 -32.38 18.13 17.02
N LEU A 470 -32.86 18.64 15.90
CA LEU A 470 -32.12 18.64 14.63
C LEU A 470 -31.21 19.86 14.52
N TYR A 471 -29.95 19.61 14.16
CA TYR A 471 -28.91 20.58 13.84
C TYR A 471 -28.51 20.40 12.38
N GLU A 472 -28.65 21.44 11.57
CA GLU A 472 -28.31 21.40 10.15
C GLU A 472 -26.96 22.06 9.91
N ASN A 473 -26.11 21.45 9.07
CA ASN A 473 -24.85 22.03 8.68
C ASN A 473 -25.11 23.40 8.03
N ASN A 474 -24.43 24.44 8.52
CA ASN A 474 -24.64 25.82 8.08
C ASN A 474 -23.58 26.29 7.06
N ASP A 475 -22.79 25.36 6.51
CA ASP A 475 -21.68 25.59 5.58
C ASP A 475 -20.59 26.54 6.13
N GLN A 476 -20.49 26.65 7.46
CA GLN A 476 -19.42 27.39 8.12
C GLN A 476 -18.51 26.46 8.91
N ASP A 477 -17.20 26.64 8.71
CA ASP A 477 -16.20 26.00 9.54
C ASP A 477 -15.82 26.87 10.73
N VAL A 478 -16.02 26.34 11.94
CA VAL A 478 -15.60 26.97 13.19
C VAL A 478 -14.57 26.07 13.85
N GLY A 479 -13.36 26.61 14.07
CA GLY A 479 -12.25 25.80 14.61
C GLY A 479 -11.77 24.71 13.65
N LYS A 480 -11.88 24.97 12.34
CA LYS A 480 -11.55 24.04 11.23
C LYS A 480 -12.46 22.82 11.15
N ARG A 481 -13.73 22.96 11.56
CA ARG A 481 -14.73 21.90 11.53
C ARG A 481 -16.09 22.43 11.17
N PRO A 482 -16.96 21.61 10.56
CA PRO A 482 -18.33 21.99 10.29
C PRO A 482 -19.03 22.47 11.56
N SER A 483 -19.78 23.55 11.44
CA SER A 483 -20.70 24.00 12.46
C SER A 483 -22.14 23.77 12.02
N TYR A 484 -23.01 23.58 13.00
CA TYR A 484 -24.39 23.21 12.77
C TYR A 484 -25.32 24.13 13.53
N LYS A 485 -26.41 24.53 12.89
CA LYS A 485 -27.43 25.39 13.48
C LYS A 485 -28.63 24.57 13.89
N HIS A 486 -29.09 24.75 15.13
CA HIS A 486 -30.31 24.13 15.63
C HIS A 486 -31.52 24.64 14.85
N SER A 487 -32.36 23.73 14.35
CA SER A 487 -33.56 24.01 13.56
C SER A 487 -34.58 24.87 14.30
N ASP A 488 -34.89 24.52 15.55
CA ASP A 488 -35.92 25.20 16.36
C ASP A 488 -35.43 26.37 17.24
N GLY A 489 -34.16 26.76 17.17
CA GLY A 489 -33.60 27.65 18.19
C GLY A 489 -32.37 28.47 17.77
N PRO A 490 -31.89 29.35 18.65
CA PRO A 490 -30.72 30.18 18.38
C PRO A 490 -29.40 29.45 18.65
N TYR A 491 -29.42 28.13 18.86
CA TYR A 491 -28.24 27.37 19.25
C TYR A 491 -27.44 26.91 18.03
N ASN A 492 -26.13 26.84 18.20
CA ASN A 492 -25.18 26.31 17.25
C ASN A 492 -24.32 25.27 17.95
N LEU A 493 -24.05 24.17 17.26
CA LEU A 493 -23.00 23.22 17.59
C LEU A 493 -21.75 23.58 16.81
N TYR A 494 -20.63 23.78 17.49
CA TYR A 494 -19.38 24.15 16.84
C TYR A 494 -18.18 23.67 17.66
N PHE A 495 -17.02 23.59 17.01
CA PHE A 495 -15.80 23.17 17.66
C PHE A 495 -14.96 24.37 18.11
N ARG A 496 -14.54 24.35 19.38
CA ARG A 496 -13.70 25.39 19.97
C ARG A 496 -12.26 24.91 20.07
N GLN A 497 -11.48 25.22 19.03
CA GLN A 497 -10.10 24.76 18.86
C GLN A 497 -9.20 25.01 20.09
N SER A 498 -9.29 26.18 20.71
CA SER A 498 -8.43 26.54 21.87
C SER A 498 -8.58 25.65 23.10
N HIS A 499 -9.67 24.86 23.17
CA HIS A 499 -9.98 23.99 24.29
C HIS A 499 -10.24 22.54 23.85
N ALA A 500 -10.05 22.22 22.56
CA ALA A 500 -10.32 20.92 21.96
C ALA A 500 -11.69 20.33 22.38
N GLN A 501 -12.75 21.14 22.29
CA GLN A 501 -14.09 20.75 22.73
C GLN A 501 -15.17 21.13 21.71
N TRP A 502 -16.18 20.28 21.61
CA TRP A 502 -17.46 20.63 20.98
C TRP A 502 -18.32 21.39 21.98
N VAL A 503 -18.99 22.44 21.51
CA VAL A 503 -19.86 23.29 22.34
C VAL A 503 -21.20 23.51 21.66
N ILE A 504 -22.25 23.65 22.48
CA ILE A 504 -23.57 24.11 22.06
C ILE A 504 -23.79 25.49 22.68
N GLY A 505 -23.82 26.53 21.86
CA GLY A 505 -23.90 27.94 22.28
C GLY A 505 -24.72 28.79 21.31
N GLN A 506 -25.02 30.04 21.66
CA GLN A 506 -25.79 30.92 20.76
C GLN A 506 -24.96 31.49 19.60
N ASP A 507 -23.69 31.77 19.85
CA ASP A 507 -22.81 32.45 18.89
C ASP A 507 -21.40 31.82 18.96
N PRO A 508 -20.86 31.32 17.83
CA PRO A 508 -19.52 30.76 17.75
C PRO A 508 -18.39 31.65 18.29
N ILE A 509 -18.60 32.97 18.27
CA ILE A 509 -17.61 33.98 18.67
C ILE A 509 -17.66 34.25 20.18
N GLN A 510 -18.81 34.00 20.83
CA GLN A 510 -18.98 34.28 22.24
C GLN A 510 -18.38 33.17 23.11
N SER A 511 -17.91 33.58 24.30
CA SER A 511 -17.35 32.65 25.29
C SER A 511 -18.42 31.88 26.07
N SER A 512 -19.70 32.26 25.95
CA SER A 512 -20.83 31.63 26.64
C SER A 512 -21.44 30.50 25.82
N PHE A 513 -21.51 29.31 26.41
CA PHE A 513 -22.16 28.12 25.85
C PHE A 513 -22.96 27.39 26.94
N TYR A 514 -23.91 26.56 26.53
CA TYR A 514 -24.85 25.87 27.42
C TYR A 514 -24.50 24.40 27.65
N ALA A 515 -23.82 23.79 26.69
CA ALA A 515 -23.30 22.44 26.81
C ALA A 515 -21.94 22.32 26.13
N TYR A 516 -21.10 21.40 26.59
CA TYR A 516 -19.85 21.08 25.94
C TYR A 516 -19.42 19.64 26.21
N THR A 517 -18.52 19.13 25.38
CA THR A 517 -17.81 17.88 25.61
C THR A 517 -16.37 18.01 25.12
N PHE A 518 -15.41 17.49 25.88
CA PHE A 518 -14.00 17.44 25.46
C PHE A 518 -13.81 16.29 24.48
N ASN A 519 -14.30 16.44 23.26
CA ASN A 519 -14.18 15.44 22.22
C ASN A 519 -13.58 16.08 20.95
N PRO A 520 -12.61 15.42 20.31
CA PRO A 520 -11.93 15.91 19.13
C PRO A 520 -12.50 15.39 17.81
N ALA A 521 -13.63 14.70 17.82
CA ALA A 521 -14.21 14.10 16.61
C ALA A 521 -14.43 15.17 15.53
N VAL A 522 -14.03 14.94 14.28
CA VAL A 522 -14.18 15.93 13.18
C VAL A 522 -15.64 16.19 12.92
N ASP A 523 -16.39 15.10 12.89
CA ASP A 523 -17.83 15.08 12.81
C ASP A 523 -18.39 14.83 14.21
N PRO A 524 -19.39 15.59 14.65
CA PRO A 524 -20.09 15.30 15.88
C PRO A 524 -20.63 13.86 16.01
N THR A 525 -20.86 13.14 14.91
CA THR A 525 -21.26 11.72 14.95
C THR A 525 -20.22 10.81 15.58
N ASP A 526 -18.93 11.16 15.52
CA ASP A 526 -17.87 10.31 16.09
C ASP A 526 -17.62 10.61 17.57
N ILE A 527 -18.46 11.45 18.19
CA ILE A 527 -18.45 11.71 19.64
C ILE A 527 -19.05 10.48 20.35
N ASN A 528 -18.24 9.43 20.50
CA ASN A 528 -18.69 8.11 20.95
C ASN A 528 -18.40 7.80 22.44
N THR A 529 -17.62 8.64 23.13
CA THR A 529 -17.01 8.25 24.42
C THR A 529 -17.03 9.31 25.52
N ASN A 530 -17.55 10.51 25.26
CA ASN A 530 -17.43 11.62 26.21
C ASN A 530 -18.75 12.06 26.80
N ILE A 531 -18.76 12.16 28.13
CA ILE A 531 -19.85 12.73 28.92
C ILE A 531 -20.00 14.20 28.53
N TRP A 532 -21.17 14.55 27.99
CA TRP A 532 -21.52 15.94 27.77
C TRP A 532 -21.77 16.64 29.10
N ARG A 533 -21.34 17.87 29.24
CA ARG A 533 -21.62 18.70 30.41
C ARG A 533 -22.56 19.81 30.03
N ARG A 534 -23.62 20.00 30.81
CA ARG A 534 -24.64 21.03 30.59
C ARG A 534 -24.67 22.01 31.76
N TRP A 535 -24.67 23.30 31.46
CA TRP A 535 -24.85 24.36 32.45
C TRP A 535 -26.32 24.40 32.90
N ASP A 536 -26.57 24.26 34.20
CA ASP A 536 -27.91 24.28 34.78
C ASP A 536 -28.33 25.67 35.31
N GLY A 537 -27.44 26.65 35.24
CA GLY A 537 -27.61 27.99 35.83
C GLY A 537 -26.65 28.26 36.99
N SER A 538 -26.11 27.21 37.62
CA SER A 538 -25.22 27.28 38.78
C SER A 538 -23.97 26.43 38.64
N ASP A 539 -24.05 25.26 38.00
CA ASP A 539 -22.94 24.33 37.82
C ASP A 539 -23.03 23.56 36.49
N TRP A 540 -21.95 22.87 36.14
CA TRP A 540 -21.86 21.96 35.01
C TRP A 540 -22.25 20.54 35.43
N ILE A 541 -23.39 20.06 34.93
CA ILE A 541 -23.91 18.72 35.23
C ILE A 541 -23.57 17.77 34.08
N ASP A 542 -22.96 16.64 34.41
CA ASP A 542 -22.71 15.52 33.50
C ASP A 542 -24.03 14.95 32.92
N GLN A 543 -24.04 14.72 31.61
CA GLN A 543 -25.13 14.19 30.80
C GLN A 543 -24.60 12.97 30.04
N PRO A 544 -24.59 11.78 30.67
CA PRO A 544 -24.01 10.58 30.07
C PRO A 544 -24.86 10.00 28.93
N ASP A 545 -26.14 10.36 28.86
CA ASP A 545 -27.12 9.78 27.93
C ASP A 545 -27.17 10.51 26.57
N VAL A 546 -26.26 11.45 26.33
CA VAL A 546 -26.29 12.30 25.13
C VAL A 546 -25.73 11.55 23.93
N VAL A 547 -26.52 11.48 22.86
CA VAL A 547 -26.19 10.76 21.62
C VAL A 547 -26.41 11.66 20.42
N TRP A 548 -25.43 11.65 19.50
CA TRP A 548 -25.53 12.24 18.17
C TRP A 548 -25.82 11.13 17.15
N SER A 549 -26.72 11.42 16.21
CA SER A 549 -27.02 10.53 15.09
C SER A 549 -27.08 11.33 13.81
N CYS A 550 -26.53 10.78 12.74
CA CYS A 550 -26.67 11.38 11.42
C CYS A 550 -28.06 11.10 10.86
N GLN A 551 -28.71 12.12 10.32
CA GLN A 551 -29.94 12.04 9.54
C GLN A 551 -29.64 12.49 8.11
N ASP A 552 -28.87 11.70 7.38
CA ASP A 552 -28.86 11.86 5.93
C ASP A 552 -30.20 11.39 5.39
N ASP A 553 -30.78 12.17 4.46
CA ASP A 553 -32.00 11.81 3.77
C ASP A 553 -31.72 10.49 3.04
N VAL A 554 -32.14 9.36 3.61
CA VAL A 554 -32.12 8.06 2.95
C VAL A 554 -32.95 8.24 1.69
N THR A 555 -32.27 8.49 0.59
CA THR A 555 -32.88 8.52 -0.73
C THR A 555 -33.33 7.10 -0.99
N VAL A 556 -34.60 6.85 -0.72
CA VAL A 556 -35.29 5.63 -1.17
C VAL A 556 -35.21 5.70 -2.70
N SER A 557 -34.24 4.99 -3.27
CA SER A 557 -34.04 4.84 -4.70
C SER A 557 -34.90 3.72 -5.26
#